data_AF-A0A5E4DCL4-F1
#
_entry.id   AF-A0A5E4DCL4-F1
#
_cell.length_a   1.000
_cell.length_b   1.000
_cell.length_c   1.000
_cell.angle_alpha   90.00
_cell.angle_beta   90.00
_cell.angle_gamma   90.00
#
_symmetry.space_group_name_H-M   'P 1'
#
loop_
_entity.id
_entity.type
_entity.pdbx_description
1 polymer ?
#
loop_
_entity_poly.entity_id
_entity_poly.type
_entity_poly.pdbx_seq_one_letter_code
_entity_poly.pdbx_strand_id
1 'polypeptide(L)' 'MVDYYEVLGMQRHSSPEDIKKAYRKLALKWHPDKNPENKEEAERKFKQVAEAYE' A
#
# COMPACT_ATOMS: atom_id res chain seq x y z
N MET A 1 9.24 -13.29 8.41
CA MET A 1 7.92 -13.09 7.80
C MET A 1 7.69 -11.60 7.86
N VAL A 2 7.75 -10.90 6.73
CA VAL A 2 7.48 -9.47 6.71
C VAL A 2 5.98 -9.32 6.94
N ASP A 3 5.60 -8.71 8.05
CA ASP A 3 4.21 -8.45 8.38
C ASP A 3 3.62 -7.47 7.35
N TYR A 4 3.11 -8.01 6.24
CA TYR A 4 2.41 -7.29 5.18
C TYR A 4 1.30 -6.38 5.72
N TYR A 5 0.71 -6.82 6.83
CA TYR A 5 -0.24 -6.07 7.61
C TYR A 5 0.36 -4.78 8.20
N GLU A 6 1.60 -4.79 8.71
CA GLU A 6 2.26 -3.56 9.20
C GLU A 6 2.55 -2.57 8.06
N VAL A 7 2.94 -3.06 6.88
CA VAL A 7 3.19 -2.22 5.70
C VAL A 7 1.92 -1.52 5.21
N LEU A 8 0.79 -2.24 5.26
CA LEU A 8 -0.53 -1.71 4.91
C LEU A 8 -1.19 -0.93 6.06
N GLY A 9 -0.60 -0.90 7.26
CA GLY A 9 -1.15 -0.27 8.46
C GLY A 9 -2.38 -0.98 9.04
N MET A 10 -2.46 -2.29 8.81
CA MET A 10 -3.57 -3.16 9.16
C MET A 10 -3.16 -4.18 10.21
N GLN A 11 -4.12 -4.69 10.97
CA GLN A 11 -3.86 -5.75 11.93
C GLN A 11 -3.68 -7.09 11.20
N ARG A 12 -2.85 -7.98 11.75
CA ARG A 12 -2.58 -9.35 11.25
C ARG A 12 -3.83 -10.22 11.01
N HIS A 13 -4.96 -9.78 11.54
CA HIS A 13 -6.28 -10.40 11.41
C HIS A 13 -7.14 -9.79 10.28
N SER A 14 -6.60 -8.89 9.47
CA SER A 14 -7.40 -8.19 8.46
C SER A 14 -7.78 -9.14 7.32
N SER A 15 -9.07 -9.14 6.98
CA SER A 15 -9.58 -9.98 5.90
C SER A 15 -8.98 -9.60 4.55
N PRO A 16 -8.92 -10.52 3.58
CA PRO A 16 -8.49 -10.23 2.21
C PRO A 16 -9.29 -9.08 1.56
N GLU A 17 -10.53 -8.87 1.98
CA GLU A 17 -11.35 -7.72 1.56
C GLU A 17 -10.81 -6.37 2.05
N ASP A 18 -10.31 -6.32 3.29
CA ASP A 18 -9.67 -5.14 3.87
C ASP A 18 -8.32 -4.87 3.20
N ILE A 19 -7.54 -5.92 2.95
CA ILE A 19 -6.29 -5.87 2.15
C ILE A 19 -6.54 -5.22 0.79
N LYS A 20 -7.57 -5.68 0.06
CA LYS A 20 -7.94 -5.13 -1.25
C LYS A 20 -8.41 -3.67 -1.17
N LYS A 21 -9.17 -3.31 -0.12
CA LYS A 21 -9.61 -1.92 0.12
C LYS A 21 -8.45 -0.99 0.46
N ALA A 22 -7.53 -1.41 1.32
CA ALA A 22 -6.37 -0.64 1.71
C ALA A 22 -5.40 -0.47 0.55
N TYR A 23 -5.12 -1.54 -0.21
CA TYR A 23 -4.34 -1.50 -1.44
C TYR A 23 -4.91 -0.44 -2.39
N ARG A 24 -6.22 -0.45 -2.65
CA ARG A 24 -6.87 0.52 -3.55
C ARG A 24 -6.77 1.96 -3.03
N LYS A 25 -6.93 2.17 -1.71
CA LYS A 25 -6.75 3.49 -1.08
C LYS A 25 -5.30 3.98 -1.17
N LEU A 26 -4.33 3.12 -0.89
CA LEU A 26 -2.91 3.44 -0.90
C LEU A 26 -2.40 3.66 -2.32
N ALA A 27 -2.84 2.87 -3.30
CA ALA A 27 -2.54 3.06 -4.71
C ALA A 27 -3.01 4.44 -5.23
N LEU A 28 -4.21 4.87 -4.84
CA LEU A 28 -4.72 6.21 -5.16
C LEU A 28 -3.99 7.33 -4.39
N LYS A 29 -3.59 7.06 -3.14
CA LYS A 29 -2.87 8.02 -2.30
C LYS A 29 -1.45 8.25 -2.80
N TRP A 30 -0.77 7.19 -3.25
CA TRP A 30 0.59 7.21 -3.79
C TRP A 30 0.60 7.23 -5.33
N HIS A 31 -0.51 7.60 -5.96
CA HIS A 31 -0.53 7.71 -7.42
C HIS A 31 0.41 8.85 -7.86
N PRO A 32 1.25 8.66 -8.89
CA PRO A 32 2.21 9.68 -9.36
C PRO A 32 1.52 10.97 -9.85
N ASP A 33 0.26 10.86 -10.26
CA ASP A 33 -0.59 11.99 -10.67
C ASP A 33 -0.97 12.90 -9.48
N LYS A 34 -1.14 12.32 -8.28
CA LYS A 34 -1.42 13.07 -7.04
C LYS A 34 -0.16 13.46 -6.28
N ASN A 35 0.98 12.87 -6.60
CA ASN A 35 2.27 13.13 -5.97
C ASN A 35 3.30 13.56 -7.03
N PRO A 36 3.09 14.70 -7.71
CA PRO A 36 4.02 15.17 -8.73
C PRO A 36 5.41 15.49 -8.16
N GLU A 37 5.48 15.87 -6.87
CA GLU A 37 6.70 16.26 -6.15
C GLU A 37 7.37 15.08 -5.43
N ASN A 38 6.60 14.07 -5.03
CA ASN A 38 7.06 12.93 -4.23
C ASN A 38 6.99 11.60 -4.99
N LYS A 39 7.32 11.62 -6.29
CA LYS A 39 7.26 10.41 -7.15
C LYS A 39 8.10 9.25 -6.62
N GLU A 40 9.29 9.51 -6.10
CA GLU A 40 10.16 8.47 -5.54
C GLU A 40 9.56 7.81 -4.29
N GLU A 41 9.04 8.61 -3.36
CA GLU A 41 8.42 8.09 -2.14
C GLU A 41 7.12 7.34 -2.46
N ALA A 42 6.35 7.88 -3.40
CA ALA A 42 5.14 7.29 -3.92
C ALA A 42 5.41 5.93 -4.59
N GLU A 43 6.44 5.83 -5.44
CA GLU A 43 6.83 4.56 -6.07
C GLU A 43 7.31 3.54 -5.03
N ARG A 44 8.12 3.96 -4.05
CA ARG A 44 8.56 3.09 -2.95
C ARG A 44 7.39 2.52 -2.16
N LYS A 45 6.48 3.39 -1.73
CA LYS A 45 5.27 2.99 -1.00
C LYS A 45 4.35 2.13 -1.85
N PHE A 46 4.19 2.45 -3.13
CA PHE A 46 3.39 1.67 -4.07
C PHE A 46 3.95 0.25 -4.25
N LYS A 47 5.28 0.11 -4.42
CA LYS A 47 5.96 -1.20 -4.47
C LYS A 47 5.77 -1.99 -3.18
N GLN A 48 5.99 -1.37 -2.03
CA GLN A 48 5.78 -2.05 -0.74
C GLN A 48 4.33 -2.52 -0.55
N VAL A 49 3.36 -1.72 -1.01
CA VAL A 49 1.93 -2.06 -0.94
C VAL A 49 1.55 -3.17 -1.92
N ALA A 50 2.18 -3.22 -3.10
CA ALA A 50 2.01 -4.30 -4.07
C ALA A 50 2.65 -5.61 -3.60
N GLU A 51 3.88 -5.54 -3.09
CA GLU A 51 4.59 -6.69 -2.50
C GLU A 51 3.90 -7.21 -1.23
N ALA A 52 3.17 -6.35 -0.51
CA ALA A 52 2.33 -6.76 0.62
C ALA A 52 0.97 -7.34 0.23
N TYR A 53 0.56 -7.21 -1.03
CA TYR A 53 -0.68 -7.76 -1.56
C TYR A 53 -0.47 -9.10 -2.27
N GLU A 54 0.74 -9.36 -2.80
CA GLU A 54 1.16 -10.61 -3.45
C GLU A 54 1.35 -11.77 -2.46
#